data_AF-A0A6M0PAL5-F1
#
_entry.id   AF-A0A6M0PAL5-F1
#
_cell.length_a   1.000
_cell.length_b   1.000
_cell.length_c   1.000
_cell.angle_alpha   90.00
_cell.angle_beta   90.00
_cell.angle_gamma   90.00
#
_symmetry.space_group_name_H-M   'P 1'
#
loop_
_entity.id
_entity.type
_entity.pdbx_description
1 polymer ?
#
loop_
_entity_poly.entity_id
_entity_poly.type
_entity_poly.pdbx_seq_one_letter_code
_entity_poly.pdbx_strand_id
1 'polypeptide(L)'
;MNKKMIAGLILLLFVFALTVCGSHNASKANGSIDAKSDSTMNMENMEHSGSGEVPARLKEEKNPTYQVGSKVTLKAGHMEGMIGTKATIKGAYATTAYIVNYRPTTGGAKVKNHRWVTEDEVSPRM
;
A
#
# COMPACT_ATOMS: atom_id res chain seq x y z
N MET A 1 2.42 47.31 -36.73
CA MET A 1 3.00 48.33 -35.85
C MET A 1 3.81 47.65 -34.74
N ASN A 2 5.12 47.52 -35.00
CA ASN A 2 6.31 47.59 -34.12
C ASN A 2 6.22 47.00 -32.68
N LYS A 3 6.84 45.84 -32.34
CA LYS A 3 8.26 45.55 -31.97
C LYS A 3 8.63 45.92 -30.50
N LYS A 4 9.18 44.90 -29.79
CA LYS A 4 10.24 44.92 -28.72
C LYS A 4 9.85 44.66 -27.25
N MET A 5 10.35 43.52 -26.75
CA MET A 5 11.04 43.20 -25.48
C MET A 5 11.07 44.25 -24.36
N ILE A 6 10.72 43.86 -23.13
CA ILE A 6 11.18 44.48 -21.88
C ILE A 6 11.56 43.38 -20.89
N ALA A 7 12.83 43.41 -20.46
CA ALA A 7 13.42 42.56 -19.43
C ALA A 7 13.08 43.08 -18.02
N GLY A 8 12.98 42.17 -17.04
CA GLY A 8 12.80 42.52 -15.64
C GLY A 8 13.47 41.50 -14.72
N LEU A 9 14.71 41.80 -14.34
CA LEU A 9 15.54 41.12 -13.35
C LEU A 9 15.01 41.44 -11.93
N ILE A 10 14.49 40.45 -11.19
CA ILE A 10 14.33 40.56 -9.73
C ILE A 10 14.77 39.24 -9.08
N LEU A 11 16.03 39.21 -8.66
CA LEU A 11 16.58 38.25 -7.72
C LEU A 11 16.13 38.69 -6.32
N LEU A 12 15.27 37.91 -5.66
CA LEU A 12 14.86 38.16 -4.28
C LEU A 12 15.21 36.95 -3.40
N LEU A 13 16.39 37.01 -2.82
CA LEU A 13 16.84 36.15 -1.72
C LEU A 13 16.06 36.55 -0.46
N PHE A 14 15.15 35.70 -0.01
CA PHE A 14 14.54 35.82 1.31
C PHE A 14 15.27 34.91 2.30
N VAL A 15 16.15 35.50 3.12
CA VAL A 15 16.65 34.88 4.35
C VAL A 15 15.87 35.52 5.50
N PHE A 16 14.92 34.77 6.07
CA PHE A 16 14.32 35.13 7.36
C PHE A 16 14.95 34.25 8.44
N ALA A 17 15.89 34.82 9.19
CA ALA A 17 16.24 34.32 10.51
C ALA A 17 15.30 35.00 11.52
N LEU A 18 14.39 34.24 12.13
CA LEU A 18 13.65 34.69 13.30
C LEU A 18 14.18 33.97 14.53
N THR A 19 15.11 34.63 15.20
CA THR A 19 15.41 34.39 16.61
C THR A 19 14.34 35.12 17.43
N VAL A 20 13.45 34.38 18.09
CA VAL A 20 12.56 34.93 19.12
C VAL A 20 12.98 34.36 20.47
N CYS A 21 13.47 35.24 21.33
CA CYS A 21 13.71 34.97 22.74
C CYS A 21 12.56 35.59 23.54
N GLY A 22 11.97 34.83 24.47
CA GLY A 22 10.95 35.29 25.41
C GLY A 22 10.95 34.42 26.67
N SER A 23 11.25 35.04 27.81
CA SER A 23 11.61 34.42 29.10
C SER A 23 10.45 34.27 30.10
N HIS A 24 10.52 33.17 30.89
CA HIS A 24 10.09 32.95 32.29
C HIS A 24 8.57 32.90 32.60
N ASN A 25 8.00 32.06 33.49
CA ASN A 25 8.43 30.98 34.38
C ASN A 25 7.15 30.25 34.87
N ALA A 26 7.12 28.91 34.94
CA ALA A 26 6.26 28.17 35.88
C ALA A 26 6.69 26.70 35.98
N SER A 27 7.32 26.37 37.11
CA SER A 27 7.62 25.01 37.53
C SER A 27 6.32 24.22 37.74
N LYS A 28 6.18 23.08 37.06
CA LYS A 28 5.30 21.99 37.52
C LYS A 28 5.99 20.66 37.29
N ALA A 29 6.14 19.93 38.40
CA ALA A 29 6.65 18.57 38.46
C ALA A 29 5.58 17.54 38.08
N ASN A 30 6.09 16.36 37.71
CA ASN A 30 5.48 15.02 37.65
C ASN A 30 4.49 14.66 36.55
N GLY A 31 4.87 13.62 35.79
CA GLY A 31 3.97 12.85 34.92
C GLY A 31 4.71 12.16 33.77
N SER A 32 5.71 11.32 34.07
CA SER A 32 6.40 10.49 33.07
C SER A 32 5.50 9.39 32.53
N ILE A 33 5.74 9.05 31.25
CA ILE A 33 5.26 7.91 30.46
C ILE A 33 4.03 8.22 29.60
N ASP A 34 4.22 9.16 28.66
CA ASP A 34 3.62 9.03 27.33
C ASP A 34 4.38 7.93 26.59
N ALA A 35 3.92 6.68 26.74
CA ALA A 35 4.32 5.61 25.84
C ALA A 35 3.64 5.86 24.47
N LYS A 36 4.16 6.84 23.74
CA LYS A 36 4.05 6.92 22.29
C LYS A 36 4.75 5.67 21.77
N SER A 37 3.99 4.59 21.62
CA SER A 37 4.40 3.41 20.86
C SER A 37 4.45 3.83 19.39
N ASP A 38 5.45 4.63 19.06
CA ASP A 38 5.98 4.78 17.71
C ASP A 38 6.74 3.49 17.38
N SER A 39 5.98 2.41 17.27
CA SER A 39 6.41 1.22 16.58
C SER A 39 6.21 1.50 15.09
N THR A 40 7.10 2.34 14.54
CA THR A 40 7.45 2.29 13.12
C THR A 40 8.02 0.90 12.85
N MET A 41 7.12 -0.06 12.69
CA MET A 41 7.44 -1.39 12.19
C MET A 41 7.90 -1.16 10.75
N ASN A 42 9.21 -1.27 10.53
CA ASN A 42 9.80 -1.17 9.22
C ASN A 42 9.22 -2.30 8.34
N MET A 43 8.18 -1.97 7.55
CA MET A 43 7.42 -2.87 6.68
C MET A 43 8.05 -2.96 5.28
N GLU A 44 9.36 -2.72 5.15
CA GLU A 44 9.97 -2.53 3.84
C GLU A 44 10.41 -3.82 3.14
N ASN A 45 10.35 -5.00 3.79
CA ASN A 45 10.96 -6.21 3.23
C ASN A 45 10.15 -7.50 3.42
N MET A 46 8.84 -7.45 3.21
CA MET A 46 8.00 -8.65 3.10
C MET A 46 7.68 -8.90 1.62
N GLU A 47 8.10 -10.05 1.09
CA GLU A 47 7.70 -10.53 -0.23
C GLU A 47 6.20 -10.85 -0.20
N HIS A 48 5.39 -9.96 -0.79
CA HIS A 48 3.93 -10.06 -0.75
C HIS A 48 3.32 -10.85 -1.93
N SER A 49 4.15 -11.41 -2.82
CA SER A 49 3.74 -12.27 -3.93
C SER A 49 4.59 -13.55 -3.96
N GLY A 50 4.44 -14.37 -2.92
CA GLY A 50 5.40 -15.43 -2.58
C GLY A 50 5.25 -16.77 -3.29
N SER A 51 4.17 -17.03 -4.04
CA SER A 51 3.98 -18.33 -4.72
C SER A 51 3.46 -18.17 -6.16
N GLY A 52 4.10 -18.88 -7.08
CA GLY A 52 3.66 -19.03 -8.48
C GLY A 52 2.95 -20.37 -8.75
N GLU A 53 2.76 -21.20 -7.73
CA GLU A 53 2.11 -22.50 -7.86
C GLU A 53 0.59 -22.33 -7.92
N VAL A 54 -0.05 -23.02 -8.87
CA VAL A 54 -1.50 -23.04 -9.02
C VAL A 54 -2.06 -24.25 -8.26
N PRO A 55 -3.03 -24.05 -7.35
CA PRO A 55 -3.69 -25.16 -6.64
C PRO A 55 -4.26 -26.22 -7.59
N ALA A 56 -4.03 -27.51 -7.26
CA ALA A 56 -4.30 -28.64 -8.16
C ALA A 56 -5.79 -28.85 -8.53
N ARG A 57 -6.72 -28.31 -7.74
CA ARG A 57 -8.17 -28.51 -7.93
C ARG A 57 -8.89 -27.31 -8.55
N LEU A 58 -8.16 -26.27 -8.97
CA LEU A 58 -8.76 -25.14 -9.67
C LEU A 58 -9.22 -25.54 -11.07
N LYS A 59 -10.52 -25.33 -11.33
CA LYS A 59 -11.11 -25.55 -12.64
C LYS A 59 -10.89 -24.33 -13.53
N GLU A 60 -10.17 -24.52 -14.63
CA GLU A 60 -10.01 -23.49 -15.66
C GLU A 60 -11.37 -23.01 -16.19
N GLU A 61 -11.49 -21.69 -16.37
CA GLU A 61 -12.65 -21.08 -16.99
C GLU A 61 -12.54 -21.26 -18.51
N LYS A 62 -13.56 -21.87 -19.11
CA LYS A 62 -13.57 -22.18 -20.55
C LYS A 62 -13.83 -20.94 -21.40
N ASN A 63 -14.56 -19.97 -20.88
CA ASN A 63 -14.86 -18.73 -21.58
C ASN A 63 -14.67 -17.51 -20.67
N PRO A 64 -13.43 -17.16 -20.33
CA PRO A 64 -13.18 -16.07 -19.40
C PRO A 64 -13.43 -14.72 -20.07
N THR A 65 -13.95 -13.76 -19.29
CA THR A 65 -14.14 -12.38 -19.77
C THR A 65 -12.84 -11.76 -20.30
N TYR A 66 -11.71 -12.10 -19.66
CA TYR A 66 -10.37 -11.74 -20.11
C TYR A 66 -9.58 -13.00 -20.43
N GLN A 67 -9.18 -13.14 -21.69
CA GLN A 67 -8.47 -14.31 -22.18
C GLN A 67 -7.07 -14.42 -21.56
N VAL A 68 -6.60 -15.65 -21.36
CA VAL A 68 -5.21 -15.91 -20.96
C VAL A 68 -4.25 -15.32 -22.01
N GLY A 69 -3.20 -14.66 -21.54
CA GLY A 69 -2.24 -13.91 -22.38
C GLY A 69 -2.67 -12.47 -22.71
N SER A 70 -3.93 -12.09 -22.48
CA SER A 70 -4.38 -10.70 -22.70
C SER A 70 -3.81 -9.75 -21.64
N LYS A 71 -3.71 -8.46 -22.01
CA LYS A 71 -3.30 -7.39 -21.10
C LYS A 71 -4.52 -6.64 -20.56
N VAL A 72 -4.57 -6.43 -19.25
CA VAL A 72 -5.62 -5.67 -18.56
C VAL A 72 -5.03 -4.51 -17.76
N THR A 73 -5.86 -3.53 -17.42
CA THR A 73 -5.51 -2.50 -16.42
C THR A 73 -6.10 -2.88 -15.08
N LEU A 74 -5.27 -2.97 -14.04
CA LEU A 74 -5.73 -3.28 -12.69
C LEU A 74 -6.48 -2.07 -12.09
N LYS A 75 -7.73 -2.28 -11.69
CA LYS A 75 -8.55 -1.25 -11.00
C LYS A 75 -8.55 -1.42 -9.48
N ALA A 76 -8.27 -2.63 -9.00
CA ALA A 76 -8.17 -2.93 -7.58
C ALA A 76 -6.71 -2.93 -7.14
N GLY A 77 -6.43 -2.38 -5.96
CA GLY A 77 -5.12 -2.41 -5.32
C GLY A 77 -5.13 -3.34 -4.11
N HIS A 78 -4.22 -4.30 -4.10
CA HIS A 78 -3.86 -5.05 -2.89
C HIS A 78 -2.68 -4.38 -2.18
N MET A 79 -1.74 -3.86 -2.96
CA MET A 79 -0.56 -3.13 -2.51
C MET A 79 -0.44 -1.79 -3.23
N GLU A 80 0.41 -0.93 -2.67
CA GLU A 80 0.84 0.29 -3.34
C GLU A 80 1.37 -0.01 -4.74
N GLY A 81 1.09 0.87 -5.68
CA GLY A 81 1.52 0.73 -7.07
C GLY A 81 0.70 -0.24 -7.92
N MET A 82 -0.31 -0.96 -7.41
CA MET A 82 -1.10 -1.86 -8.26
C MET A 82 -2.14 -1.15 -9.14
N ILE A 83 -2.83 -0.14 -8.62
CA ILE A 83 -3.93 0.53 -9.34
C ILE A 83 -3.39 1.26 -10.57
N GLY A 84 -4.04 1.06 -11.72
CA GLY A 84 -3.69 1.70 -12.98
C GLY A 84 -2.59 0.98 -13.77
N THR A 85 -1.96 -0.05 -13.21
CA THR A 85 -0.88 -0.79 -13.89
C THR A 85 -1.41 -1.79 -14.90
N LYS A 86 -0.55 -2.15 -15.86
CA LYS A 86 -0.83 -3.20 -16.85
C LYS A 86 -0.38 -4.56 -16.32
N ALA A 87 -1.28 -5.53 -16.36
CA ALA A 87 -0.98 -6.92 -16.02
C ALA A 87 -1.32 -7.85 -17.20
N THR A 88 -0.61 -8.98 -17.29
CA THR A 88 -0.91 -10.04 -18.26
C THR A 88 -1.66 -11.16 -17.55
N ILE A 89 -2.81 -11.58 -18.07
CA ILE A 89 -3.56 -12.69 -17.49
C ILE A 89 -2.78 -13.99 -17.69
N LYS A 90 -2.39 -14.66 -16.60
CA LYS A 90 -1.67 -15.94 -16.64
C LYS A 90 -2.57 -17.16 -16.46
N GLY A 91 -3.77 -16.97 -15.91
CA GLY A 91 -4.79 -18.01 -15.75
C GLY A 91 -6.14 -17.37 -15.43
N ALA A 92 -7.21 -18.10 -15.73
CA ALA A 92 -8.58 -17.73 -15.39
C ALA A 92 -9.30 -18.99 -14.91
N TYR A 93 -9.92 -18.92 -13.73
CA TYR A 93 -10.47 -20.09 -13.05
C TYR A 93 -11.88 -19.78 -12.54
N ALA A 94 -12.76 -20.75 -12.65
CA ALA A 94 -14.10 -20.69 -12.06
C ALA A 94 -14.03 -21.19 -10.61
N THR A 95 -14.04 -20.27 -9.65
CA THR A 95 -13.93 -20.60 -8.22
C THR A 95 -14.59 -19.52 -7.35
N THR A 96 -14.68 -19.78 -6.05
CA THR A 96 -15.13 -18.81 -5.05
C THR A 96 -13.92 -18.10 -4.44
N ALA A 97 -13.91 -16.76 -4.52
CA ALA A 97 -12.92 -15.93 -3.84
C ALA A 97 -13.47 -15.42 -2.50
N TYR A 98 -12.69 -15.61 -1.42
CA TYR A 98 -13.07 -15.21 -0.07
C TYR A 98 -12.25 -14.02 0.42
N ILE A 99 -12.89 -13.24 1.31
CA ILE A 99 -12.25 -12.20 2.11
C ILE A 99 -12.06 -12.75 3.51
N VAL A 100 -10.83 -12.73 4.03
CA VAL A 100 -10.52 -13.34 5.33
C VAL A 100 -9.87 -12.36 6.30
N ASN A 101 -10.05 -12.65 7.59
CA ASN A 101 -9.32 -12.02 8.67
C ASN A 101 -8.40 -13.07 9.29
N TYR A 102 -7.10 -12.81 9.42
CA TYR A 102 -6.16 -13.79 9.98
C TYR A 102 -5.13 -13.15 10.92
N ARG A 103 -4.55 -13.96 11.80
CA ARG A 103 -3.38 -13.61 12.60
C ARG A 103 -2.16 -14.25 11.92
N PRO A 104 -1.13 -13.48 11.52
CA PRO A 104 0.03 -14.07 10.87
C PRO A 104 0.74 -15.06 11.82
N THR A 105 1.23 -16.17 11.27
CA THR A 105 2.00 -17.18 12.02
C THR A 105 3.36 -16.68 12.45
N THR A 106 3.89 -15.68 11.74
CA THR A 106 5.12 -14.94 12.04
C THR A 106 4.92 -13.89 13.15
N GLY A 107 3.73 -13.76 13.72
CA GLY A 107 3.38 -12.77 14.73
C GLY A 107 2.85 -11.45 14.14
N GLY A 108 2.76 -10.42 14.98
CA GLY A 108 2.29 -9.10 14.58
C GLY A 108 0.77 -8.90 14.64
N ALA A 109 0.31 -7.81 14.00
CA ALA A 109 -1.09 -7.39 14.06
C ALA A 109 -2.02 -8.32 13.25
N LYS A 110 -3.27 -8.44 13.71
CA LYS A 110 -4.32 -9.14 12.95
C LYS A 110 -4.57 -8.42 11.62
N VAL A 111 -4.42 -9.14 10.52
CA VAL A 111 -4.76 -8.65 9.18
C VAL A 111 -6.27 -8.77 8.98
N LYS A 112 -6.90 -7.69 8.54
CA LYS A 112 -8.35 -7.63 8.31
C LYS A 112 -8.67 -7.49 6.83
N ASN A 113 -9.76 -8.11 6.41
CA ASN A 113 -10.34 -8.03 5.07
C ASN A 113 -9.32 -8.33 3.94
N HIS A 114 -8.45 -9.32 4.16
CA HIS A 114 -7.46 -9.75 3.19
C HIS A 114 -8.15 -10.32 1.95
N ARG A 115 -7.81 -9.76 0.78
CA ARG A 115 -8.31 -10.13 -0.54
C ARG A 115 -7.15 -10.66 -1.38
N TRP A 116 -7.18 -11.88 -1.85
CA TRP A 116 -8.24 -12.91 -1.74
C TRP A 116 -7.57 -14.27 -1.54
N VAL A 117 -8.34 -15.22 -1.02
CA VAL A 117 -7.98 -16.64 -1.00
C VAL A 117 -9.09 -17.44 -1.67
N THR A 118 -8.75 -18.56 -2.28
CA THR A 118 -9.67 -19.50 -2.91
C THR A 118 -10.02 -20.66 -1.98
N GLU A 119 -11.06 -21.43 -2.31
CA GLU A 119 -11.47 -22.60 -1.51
C GLU A 119 -10.35 -23.63 -1.32
N ASP A 120 -9.51 -23.86 -2.34
CA ASP A 120 -8.42 -24.82 -2.28
C ASP A 120 -7.25 -24.39 -1.38
N GLU A 121 -7.15 -23.10 -1.08
CA GLU A 121 -6.10 -22.51 -0.23
C GLU A 121 -6.50 -22.47 1.24
N VAL A 122 -7.73 -22.86 1.58
CA VAL A 122 -8.24 -22.89 2.95
C VAL A 122 -8.60 -24.32 3.35
N SER A 123 -8.13 -24.74 4.53
CA SER A 123 -8.60 -26.00 5.11
C SER A 123 -9.95 -25.80 5.80
N PRO A 124 -10.87 -26.77 5.70
CA PRO A 124 -12.08 -26.77 6.52
C PRO A 124 -11.72 -26.63 8.00
N ARG A 125 -12.50 -25.84 8.73
CA ARG A 125 -12.35 -25.73 10.18
C ARG A 125 -12.76 -27.08 10.80
N MET A 126 -11.79 -27.79 11.35
CA MET A 126 -12.02 -28.97 12.21
C MET A 126 -12.63 -28.54 13.55
#